data_AF-A0A3N5ETE8-F1
#
_entry.id   AF-A0A3N5ETE8-F1
#
_cell.length_a   1.000
_cell.length_b   1.000
_cell.length_c   1.000
_cell.angle_alpha   90.00
_cell.angle_beta   90.00
_cell.angle_gamma   90.00
#
_symmetry.space_group_name_H-M   'P 1'
#
loop_
_entity.id
_entity.type
_entity.pdbx_description
1 polymer ?
#
loop_
_entity_poly.entity_id
_entity_poly.type
_entity_poly.pdbx_seq_one_letter_code
_entity_poly.pdbx_strand_id
1 'polypeptide(L)' 'MITILLSAIPIVNIVMLFVWAFGSSTNPSKANWAKATLIWMVIGIALAIIFVVVIGTAIFSGMESSSFE' A
#
# COMPACT_ATOMS: atom_id res chain seq x y z
N MET A 1 21.94 -7.01 -1.42
CA MET A 1 22.12 -7.55 -2.79
C MET A 1 21.04 -8.60 -3.11
N ILE A 2 20.82 -9.64 -2.29
CA ILE A 2 19.66 -10.55 -2.44
C ILE A 2 18.30 -9.82 -2.41
N THR A 3 18.17 -8.75 -1.61
CA THR A 3 16.96 -7.93 -1.48
C THR A 3 16.46 -7.33 -2.81
N ILE A 4 17.38 -6.96 -3.71
CA ILE A 4 17.03 -6.38 -5.02
C ILE A 4 16.56 -7.48 -5.99
N LEU A 5 17.20 -8.66 -5.97
CA LEU A 5 16.79 -9.82 -6.77
C LEU A 5 15.42 -10.36 -6.35
N LEU A 6 15.08 -10.28 -5.05
CA LEU A 6 13.76 -10.65 -4.57
C LEU A 6 12.67 -9.61 -4.89
N SER A 7 13.02 -8.32 -4.94
CA SER A 7 12.09 -7.28 -5.38
C SER A 7 11.73 -7.38 -6.87
N ALA A 8 12.53 -8.09 -7.68
CA ALA A 8 12.24 -8.36 -9.08
C ALA A 8 11.07 -9.35 -9.27
N ILE A 9 10.70 -10.10 -8.23
CA ILE A 9 9.51 -10.96 -8.23
C ILE A 9 8.47 -10.33 -7.29
N PRO A 10 7.48 -9.58 -7.80
CA PRO A 10 6.62 -8.70 -7.00
C PRO A 10 5.87 -9.43 -5.88
N ILE A 11 5.45 -10.68 -6.11
CA ILE A 11 4.74 -11.50 -5.12
C ILE A 11 5.68 -11.90 -3.97
N VAL A 12 6.92 -12.25 -4.27
CA VAL A 12 7.89 -12.71 -3.27
C VAL A 12 8.30 -11.56 -2.35
N ASN A 13 8.39 -10.33 -2.86
CA ASN A 13 8.68 -9.14 -2.06
C ASN A 13 7.63 -8.93 -0.96
N ILE A 14 6.34 -9.04 -1.32
CA ILE A 14 5.25 -8.91 -0.36
C ILE A 14 5.30 -10.05 0.68
N VAL A 15 5.41 -11.30 0.25
CA VAL A 15 5.53 -12.45 1.17
C VAL A 15 6.72 -12.30 2.11
N MET A 16 7.86 -11.84 1.60
CA MET A 16 9.05 -11.67 2.42
C MET A 16 8.94 -10.53 3.45
N LEU A 17 8.17 -9.47 3.16
CA LEU A 17 7.82 -8.46 4.17
C LEU A 17 7.04 -9.08 5.33
N PHE A 18 6.08 -9.97 5.06
CA PHE A 18 5.38 -10.72 6.12
C PHE A 18 6.33 -11.64 6.89
N VAL A 19 7.18 -12.40 6.19
CA VAL A 19 8.16 -13.29 6.82
C VAL A 19 9.15 -12.53 7.72
N TRP A 20 9.61 -11.34 7.31
CA TRP A 20 10.51 -10.52 8.14
C TRP A 20 9.78 -9.77 9.25
N ALA A 21 8.54 -9.33 9.04
CA ALA A 21 7.76 -8.63 10.05
C ALA A 21 7.30 -9.54 11.19
N PHE A 22 7.07 -10.83 10.91
CA PHE A 22 6.54 -11.81 11.86
C PHE A 22 7.50 -12.96 12.21
N GLY A 23 8.66 -13.06 11.55
CA GLY A 23 9.65 -14.10 11.82
C GLY A 23 10.50 -13.83 13.06
N SER A 24 10.64 -14.83 13.95
CA SER A 24 11.31 -14.71 15.24
C SER A 24 12.84 -14.64 15.20
N SER A 25 13.48 -15.04 14.09
CA SER A 25 14.95 -15.08 13.93
C SER A 25 15.51 -14.02 12.98
N THR A 26 14.71 -13.02 12.61
CA THR A 26 15.13 -11.96 11.67
C THR A 26 15.89 -10.85 12.39
N ASN A 27 17.00 -10.38 11.77
CA ASN A 27 17.79 -9.26 12.28
C ASN A 27 16.89 -8.02 12.52
N PRO A 28 16.98 -7.35 13.69
CA PRO A 28 16.01 -6.34 14.12
C PRO A 28 15.85 -5.18 13.13
N SER A 29 16.93 -4.78 12.45
CA SER A 29 16.89 -3.71 11.45
C SER A 29 16.03 -4.07 10.22
N LYS A 30 16.10 -5.34 9.76
CA LYS A 30 15.28 -5.84 8.65
C LYS A 30 13.81 -6.03 9.05
N ALA A 31 13.56 -6.51 10.27
CA ALA A 31 12.21 -6.65 10.80
C ALA A 31 11.52 -5.28 10.96
N ASN A 32 12.25 -4.25 11.43
CA ASN A 32 11.72 -2.91 11.57
C ASN A 32 11.40 -2.27 10.21
N TRP A 33 12.29 -2.44 9.22
CA TRP A 33 12.02 -1.99 7.85
C TRP A 33 10.76 -2.64 7.28
N ALA A 34 10.60 -3.97 7.43
CA ALA A 34 9.44 -4.68 6.93
C ALA A 34 8.11 -4.20 7.57
N LYS A 35 8.12 -3.97 8.89
CA LYS A 35 6.97 -3.40 9.62
C LYS A 35 6.64 -1.98 9.14
N ALA A 36 7.66 -1.13 8.94
CA ALA A 36 7.47 0.22 8.44
C ALA A 36 6.85 0.22 7.03
N THR A 37 7.33 -0.64 6.13
CA THR A 37 6.78 -0.77 4.77
C THR A 37 5.33 -1.25 4.78
N LEU A 38 4.97 -2.19 5.66
CA LEU A 38 3.58 -2.63 5.82
C LEU A 38 2.67 -1.49 6.31
N ILE A 39 3.12 -0.71 7.29
CA ILE A 39 2.38 0.46 7.79
C ILE A 39 2.19 1.50 6.67
N TRP A 40 3.24 1.79 5.90
CA TRP A 40 3.16 2.70 4.76
C TRP A 40 2.18 2.22 3.69
N MET A 41 2.12 0.91 3.41
CA MET A 41 1.11 0.35 2.51
C MET A 41 -0.32 0.59 3.02
N VAL A 42 -0.57 0.36 4.30
CA VAL A 42 -1.90 0.59 4.90
C VAL A 42 -2.27 2.07 4.83
N ILE A 43 -1.34 2.97 5.16
CA ILE A 43 -1.55 4.42 5.06
C ILE A 43 -1.84 4.82 3.61
N GLY A 44 -1.07 4.30 2.65
CA GLY A 44 -1.27 4.58 1.22
C GLY A 44 -2.65 4.15 0.73
N ILE A 45 -3.12 2.97 1.14
CA ILE A 45 -4.47 2.48 0.82
C ILE A 45 -5.54 3.38 1.46
N ALA A 46 -5.37 3.75 2.74
CA ALA A 46 -6.34 4.61 3.43
C ALA A 46 -6.45 5.99 2.75
N LEU A 47 -5.31 6.59 2.39
CA LEU A 47 -5.27 7.87 1.67
C LEU A 47 -5.90 7.75 0.27
N ALA A 48 -5.63 6.66 -0.46
CA ALA A 48 -6.21 6.42 -1.76
C ALA A 48 -7.74 6.30 -1.69
N ILE A 49 -8.28 5.60 -0.68
CA ILE A 49 -9.73 5.50 -0.45
C ILE A 49 -10.33 6.88 -0.21
N ILE A 50 -9.73 7.68 0.68
CA ILE A 50 -10.19 9.04 0.96
C ILE A 50 -10.19 9.88 -0.32
N PHE A 51 -9.12 9.80 -1.10
CA PHE A 51 -8.99 10.55 -2.35
C PHE A 51 -10.05 10.15 -3.38
N VAL A 52 -10.30 8.85 -3.55
CA VAL A 52 -11.33 8.33 -4.45
C VAL A 52 -12.73 8.75 -4.00
N VAL A 53 -13.01 8.76 -2.69
CA VAL A 53 -14.31 9.21 -2.17
C VAL A 53 -14.50 10.72 -2.41
N VAL A 54 -13.49 11.54 -2.10
CA VAL A 54 -13.58 13.00 -2.26
C VAL A 54 -13.71 13.39 -3.73
N ILE A 55 -12.91 12.80 -4.61
CA ILE A 55 -12.94 13.13 -6.05
C ILE A 55 -14.15 12.48 -6.72
N GLY A 56 -14.46 11.23 -6.38
CA GLY A 56 -15.58 10.49 -6.95
C GLY A 56 -16.91 11.16 -6.65
N THR A 57 -17.11 11.66 -5.43
CA THR A 57 -18.31 12.43 -5.06
C THR A 57 -18.40 13.76 -5.81
N ALA A 58 -17.28 14.49 -5.93
CA ALA A 58 -17.23 15.73 -6.69
C ALA A 58 -17.59 15.52 -8.17
N ILE A 59 -16.99 14.51 -8.82
CA ILE A 59 -17.27 14.17 -10.23
C ILE A 59 -18.72 13.71 -10.40
N PHE A 60 -19.22 12.84 -9.51
CA PHE A 60 -20.59 12.34 -9.59
C PHE A 60 -21.62 13.46 -9.47
N SER A 61 -21.42 14.41 -8.55
CA SER A 61 -22.29 15.58 -8.40
C SER A 61 -22.27 16.51 -9.62
N GLY A 62 -21.10 16.67 -10.26
CA GLY A 62 -20.97 17.44 -11.49
C GLY A 62 -21.66 16.77 -12.68
N MET A 63 -21.56 15.44 -12.81
CA MET A 63 -22.24 14.69 -13.87
C MET A 63 -23.76 14.66 -13.70
N GLU A 64 -24.26 14.65 -12.47
CA GLU A 64 -25.69 14.76 -12.20
C GLU A 64 -26.23 16.12 -12.70
N SER A 65 -25.52 17.22 -12.40
CA SER A 65 -25.95 18.56 -12.82
C SER A 65 -26.04 18.75 -14.34
N SER A 66 -25.17 18.13 -15.13
CA SER A 66 -25.21 18.22 -16.60
C SER A 66 -26.23 17.30 -17.28
N SER A 67 -26.87 16.41 -16.53
CA SER A 67 -27.92 15.52 -17.05
C SER A 67 -29.33 16.13 -16.98
N PHE A 68 -29.48 17.25 -16.27
CA PHE A 68 -30.74 17.98 -16.09
C PHE A 68 -30.82 19.31 -16.87
N GLU A 69 -29.81 19.64 -17.67
CA GLU A 69 -29.83 20.68 -18.71
C GLU A 69 -30.18 20.06 -20.08
#